data_AF-A0AAU7YZK3-F1
#
_entry.id   AF-A0AAU7YZK3-F1
#
_cell.length_a   1.000
_cell.length_b   1.000
_cell.length_c   1.000
_cell.angle_alpha   90.00
_cell.angle_beta   90.00
_cell.angle_gamma   90.00
#
_symmetry.space_group_name_H-M   'P 1'
#
loop_
_entity.id
_entity.type
_entity.pdbx_description
1 polymer ?
#
loop_
_entity_poly.entity_id
_entity_poly.type
_entity_poly.pdbx_seq_one_letter_code
_entity_poly.pdbx_strand_id
1 'polypeptide(L)'
;MLTPQELAAIRFAMSKLPEPGGEPGLYEEQVAQWVAEKSFFRDFVYRNAKGKKKGDQLVDGIVLFGDVMFLIEVKAQIGSAARDNWVRDRLAKAVNQLKKSHTLLREKRIPKLQNDFYGELDFNPDKYPNVFGIVVLAHDSDPYYAPDLVPELLGAPQEREIYVR
;
A
#
# COMPACT_ATOMS: atom_id res chain seq x y z
N MET A 1 2.79 7.21 -32.83
CA MET A 1 2.29 8.04 -31.71
C MET A 1 0.85 7.63 -31.47
N LEU A 2 0.48 7.36 -30.22
CA LEU A 2 -0.91 7.02 -29.87
C LEU A 2 -1.78 8.28 -29.96
N THR A 3 -3.01 8.12 -30.44
CA THR A 3 -4.05 9.15 -30.45
C THR A 3 -4.53 9.45 -29.02
N PRO A 4 -5.16 10.62 -28.77
CA PRO A 4 -5.76 10.92 -27.46
C PRO A 4 -6.76 9.86 -27.00
N GLN A 5 -7.54 9.28 -27.92
CA GLN A 5 -8.49 8.20 -27.63
C GLN A 5 -7.78 6.90 -27.25
N GLU A 6 -6.69 6.54 -27.93
CA GLU A 6 -5.89 5.36 -27.56
C GLU A 6 -5.20 5.56 -26.22
N LEU A 7 -4.67 6.75 -25.95
CA LEU A 7 -4.09 7.10 -24.65
C LEU A 7 -5.14 7.03 -23.54
N ALA A 8 -6.34 7.57 -23.76
CA ALA A 8 -7.44 7.48 -22.81
C ALA A 8 -7.87 6.01 -22.60
N ALA A 9 -8.01 5.24 -23.67
CA ALA A 9 -8.37 3.83 -23.59
C ALA A 9 -7.35 3.03 -22.77
N ILE A 10 -6.05 3.30 -22.93
CA ILE A 10 -5.00 2.62 -22.14
C ILE A 10 -4.97 3.11 -20.69
N ARG A 11 -5.14 4.42 -20.47
CA ARG A 11 -5.17 5.05 -19.14
C ARG A 11 -6.33 4.51 -18.29
N PHE A 12 -7.50 4.37 -18.90
CA PHE A 12 -8.69 3.80 -18.28
C PHE A 12 -8.79 2.28 -18.43
N ALA A 13 -7.85 1.65 -19.14
CA ALA A 13 -7.77 0.20 -19.21
C ALA A 13 -7.38 -0.33 -17.84
N MET A 14 -8.31 -1.06 -17.24
CA MET A 14 -8.13 -1.66 -15.93
C MET A 14 -7.18 -2.84 -16.05
N SER A 15 -6.37 -3.09 -15.02
CA SER A 15 -5.62 -4.35 -14.96
C SER A 15 -6.58 -5.53 -15.07
N LYS A 16 -6.06 -6.61 -15.66
CA LYS A 16 -6.80 -7.88 -15.68
C LYS A 16 -7.12 -8.29 -14.25
N LEU A 17 -8.29 -8.88 -14.07
CA LEU A 17 -8.64 -9.49 -12.78
C LEU A 17 -7.56 -10.53 -12.43
N PRO A 18 -6.95 -10.46 -11.24
CA PRO A 18 -5.95 -11.43 -10.83
C PRO A 18 -6.56 -12.84 -10.77
N GLU A 19 -5.79 -13.82 -11.24
CA GLU A 19 -6.16 -15.24 -11.19
C GLU A 19 -5.44 -15.91 -10.01
N PRO A 20 -6.12 -16.79 -9.25
CA PRO A 20 -5.47 -17.51 -8.15
C PRO A 20 -4.27 -18.33 -8.64
N GLY A 21 -3.15 -18.27 -7.90
CA GLY A 21 -1.93 -19.04 -8.17
C GLY A 21 -0.65 -18.22 -8.02
N GLY A 22 0.49 -18.85 -8.31
CA GLY A 22 1.82 -18.24 -8.20
C GLY A 22 2.50 -18.47 -6.84
N GLU A 23 3.47 -17.61 -6.51
CA GLU A 23 4.15 -17.65 -5.22
C GLU A 23 3.19 -17.26 -4.08
N PRO A 24 3.32 -17.86 -2.89
CA PRO A 24 2.45 -17.55 -1.77
C PRO A 24 2.44 -16.04 -1.42
N GLY A 25 1.26 -15.43 -1.36
CA GLY A 25 1.07 -14.00 -1.08
C GLY A 25 0.99 -13.10 -2.33
N LEU A 26 1.48 -13.57 -3.48
CA LEU A 26 1.48 -12.79 -4.72
C LEU A 26 0.05 -12.50 -5.21
N TYR A 27 -0.83 -13.49 -5.12
CA TYR A 27 -2.23 -13.34 -5.54
C TYR A 27 -2.93 -12.25 -4.72
N GLU A 28 -2.76 -12.27 -3.40
CA GLU A 28 -3.38 -11.32 -2.48
C GLU A 28 -2.87 -9.89 -2.72
N GLU A 29 -1.57 -9.72 -2.97
CA GLU A 29 -0.99 -8.43 -3.38
C GLU A 29 -1.58 -7.93 -4.70
N GLN A 30 -1.71 -8.81 -5.70
CA GLN A 30 -2.32 -8.47 -6.99
C GLN A 30 -3.79 -8.07 -6.85
N VAL A 31 -4.55 -8.74 -5.98
CA VAL A 31 -5.96 -8.40 -5.70
C VAL A 31 -6.06 -7.05 -5.01
N ALA A 32 -5.28 -6.81 -3.95
CA ALA A 32 -5.27 -5.52 -3.25
C ALA A 32 -4.97 -4.36 -4.21
N GLN A 33 -4.01 -4.59 -5.09
CA GLN A 33 -3.70 -3.64 -6.14
C GLN A 33 -4.84 -3.45 -7.15
N TRP A 34 -5.41 -4.54 -7.66
CA TRP A 34 -6.49 -4.45 -8.64
C TRP A 34 -7.67 -3.64 -8.06
N VAL A 35 -7.98 -3.81 -6.77
CA VAL A 35 -8.97 -2.99 -6.05
C VAL A 35 -8.54 -1.52 -5.96
N ALA A 36 -7.28 -1.23 -5.66
CA ALA A 36 -6.77 0.15 -5.62
C ALA A 36 -6.88 0.82 -7.00
N GLU A 37 -6.49 0.13 -8.08
CA GLU A 37 -6.56 0.65 -9.45
C GLU A 37 -8.00 0.85 -9.93
N LYS A 38 -8.91 -0.04 -9.51
CA LYS A 38 -10.35 0.09 -9.74
C LYS A 38 -10.95 1.32 -9.07
N SER A 39 -10.41 1.70 -7.91
CA SER A 39 -10.93 2.79 -7.09
C SER A 39 -10.32 4.14 -7.48
N PHE A 40 -9.04 4.17 -7.82
CA PHE A 40 -8.27 5.40 -8.01
C PHE A 40 -7.71 5.60 -9.42
N PHE A 41 -7.86 4.64 -10.33
CA PHE A 41 -7.13 4.57 -11.61
C PHE A 41 -5.64 4.25 -11.46
N ARG A 42 -5.07 3.65 -12.51
CA ARG A 42 -3.70 3.13 -12.54
C ARG A 42 -2.63 4.21 -12.41
N ASP A 43 -2.97 5.45 -12.77
CA ASP A 43 -2.06 6.60 -12.73
C ASP A 43 -1.61 6.95 -11.31
N PHE A 44 -2.43 6.58 -10.33
CA PHE A 44 -2.28 6.98 -8.95
C PHE A 44 -1.79 5.84 -8.07
N VAL A 45 -1.64 4.63 -8.62
CA VAL A 45 -1.23 3.43 -7.89
C VAL A 45 0.21 3.05 -8.25
N TYR A 46 1.04 2.85 -7.24
CA TYR A 46 2.46 2.57 -7.36
C TYR A 46 2.78 1.29 -6.59
N ARG A 47 3.58 0.40 -7.18
CA ARG A 47 3.90 -0.92 -6.59
C ARG A 47 5.27 -0.92 -5.94
N ASN A 48 5.43 -1.78 -4.93
CA ASN A 48 6.74 -2.25 -4.45
C ASN A 48 7.76 -1.12 -4.31
N ALA A 49 7.35 -0.01 -3.68
CA ALA A 49 8.16 1.19 -3.63
C ALA A 49 9.45 0.88 -2.86
N LYS A 50 10.59 1.16 -3.50
CA LYS A 50 11.92 0.90 -2.93
C LYS A 50 12.58 2.21 -2.54
N GLY A 51 13.23 2.23 -1.39
CA GLY A 51 14.10 3.30 -0.97
C GLY A 51 15.48 3.23 -1.61
N LYS A 52 16.29 4.26 -1.31
CA LYS A 52 17.64 4.43 -1.88
C LYS A 52 18.60 3.25 -1.65
N LYS A 53 18.40 2.43 -0.60
CA LYS A 53 19.28 1.29 -0.29
C LYS A 53 18.63 -0.03 -0.71
N LYS A 54 19.47 -0.96 -1.19
CA LYS A 54 19.05 -2.35 -1.45
C LYS A 54 18.48 -2.95 -0.15
N GLY A 55 17.21 -3.34 -0.18
CA GLY A 55 16.48 -3.88 0.99
C GLY A 55 15.55 -2.88 1.69
N ASP A 56 15.58 -1.58 1.34
CA ASP A 56 14.57 -0.61 1.81
C ASP A 56 13.28 -0.81 0.99
N GLN A 57 12.53 -1.90 1.19
CA GLN A 57 11.14 -1.97 0.69
C GLN A 57 10.27 -1.15 1.61
N LEU A 58 9.45 -0.26 1.06
CA LEU A 58 8.52 0.57 1.83
C LEU A 58 7.26 -0.23 2.17
N VAL A 59 6.48 -0.54 1.16
CA VAL A 59 5.17 -1.17 1.27
C VAL A 59 4.85 -1.83 -0.06
N ASP A 60 3.89 -2.73 -0.04
CA ASP A 60 3.45 -3.47 -1.22
C ASP A 60 2.78 -2.54 -2.25
N GLY A 61 2.05 -1.52 -1.78
CA GLY A 61 1.43 -0.50 -2.64
C GLY A 61 1.39 0.90 -2.04
N ILE A 62 1.43 1.91 -2.92
CA ILE A 62 1.19 3.32 -2.58
C ILE A 62 0.10 3.86 -3.50
N VAL A 63 -0.85 4.60 -2.94
CA VAL A 63 -1.82 5.38 -3.72
C VAL A 63 -1.61 6.86 -3.43
N LEU A 64 -1.43 7.66 -4.47
CA LEU A 64 -1.28 9.11 -4.37
C LEU A 64 -2.50 9.78 -4.98
N PHE A 65 -3.31 10.51 -4.21
CA PHE A 65 -4.51 11.15 -4.74
C PHE A 65 -4.76 12.50 -4.07
N GLY A 66 -4.72 13.58 -4.85
CA GLY A 66 -4.78 14.94 -4.30
C GLY A 66 -3.58 15.22 -3.39
N ASP A 67 -3.86 15.58 -2.13
CA ASP A 67 -2.89 15.80 -1.04
C ASP A 67 -2.81 14.60 -0.07
N VAL A 68 -3.36 13.45 -0.46
CA VAL A 68 -3.43 12.23 0.35
C VAL A 68 -2.53 11.13 -0.22
N MET A 69 -1.87 10.40 0.68
CA MET A 69 -1.12 9.18 0.36
C MET A 69 -1.61 8.01 1.20
N PHE A 70 -1.99 6.92 0.55
CA PHE A 70 -2.25 5.64 1.20
C PHE A 70 -1.04 4.73 1.06
N LEU A 71 -0.57 4.17 2.18
CA LEU A 71 0.47 3.15 2.23
C LEU A 71 -0.22 1.82 2.50
N ILE A 72 -0.14 0.86 1.57
CA ILE A 72 -0.87 -0.40 1.60
C ILE A 72 0.12 -1.53 1.86
N GLU A 73 -0.05 -2.23 2.98
CA GLU A 73 0.71 -3.42 3.33
C GLU A 73 -0.23 -4.63 3.35
N VAL A 74 0.12 -5.67 2.60
CA VAL A 74 -0.66 -6.91 2.47
C VAL A 74 0.04 -8.02 3.25
N LYS A 75 -0.74 -8.84 3.96
CA LYS A 75 -0.25 -10.02 4.67
C LYS A 75 -1.19 -11.18 4.40
N ALA A 76 -0.71 -12.16 3.63
CA ALA A 76 -1.42 -13.40 3.35
C ALA A 76 -1.05 -14.50 4.34
N GLN A 77 -2.03 -15.23 4.85
CA GLN A 77 -1.77 -16.38 5.71
C GLN A 77 -1.29 -17.57 4.87
N ILE A 78 -0.11 -18.07 5.22
CA ILE A 78 0.48 -19.25 4.63
C ILE A 78 0.72 -20.24 5.76
N GLY A 79 0.21 -21.46 5.61
CA GLY A 79 0.36 -22.55 6.58
C GLY A 79 -0.72 -22.58 7.67
N SER A 80 -0.51 -23.44 8.66
CA SER A 80 -1.53 -23.88 9.64
C SER A 80 -1.43 -23.20 11.01
N ALA A 81 -0.76 -22.04 11.09
CA ALA A 81 -0.65 -21.30 12.35
C ALA A 81 -2.04 -20.94 12.90
N ALA A 82 -2.20 -21.01 14.22
CA ALA A 82 -3.44 -20.59 14.87
C ALA A 82 -3.75 -19.12 14.54
N ARG A 83 -4.98 -18.84 14.12
CA ARG A 83 -5.44 -17.54 13.61
C ARG A 83 -4.92 -16.37 14.45
N ASP A 84 -5.23 -16.34 15.75
CA ASP A 84 -4.92 -15.19 16.61
C ASP A 84 -3.42 -14.93 16.73
N ASN A 85 -2.63 -16.00 16.85
CA ASN A 85 -1.17 -15.88 16.92
C ASN A 85 -0.61 -15.35 15.61
N TRP A 86 -1.12 -15.84 14.47
CA TRP A 86 -0.74 -15.36 13.15
C TRP A 86 -1.13 -13.90 12.95
N VAL A 87 -2.37 -13.53 13.26
CA VAL A 87 -2.89 -12.17 13.14
C VAL A 87 -2.06 -11.20 13.98
N ARG A 88 -1.79 -11.51 15.26
CA ARG A 88 -0.97 -10.66 16.15
C ARG A 88 0.42 -10.42 15.59
N ASP A 89 1.12 -11.48 15.16
CA ASP A 89 2.45 -11.38 14.57
C ASP A 89 2.45 -10.55 13.27
N ARG A 90 1.51 -10.81 12.36
CA ARG A 90 1.47 -10.15 11.05
C ARG A 90 1.02 -8.70 11.11
N LEU A 91 0.05 -8.37 11.95
CA LEU A 91 -0.35 -6.99 12.20
C LEU A 91 0.79 -6.19 12.83
N ALA A 92 1.47 -6.72 13.86
CA ALA A 92 2.61 -6.04 14.47
C ALA A 92 3.72 -5.75 13.45
N LYS A 93 4.02 -6.72 12.57
CA LYS A 93 4.97 -6.55 11.46
C LYS A 93 4.51 -5.49 10.47
N ALA A 94 3.26 -5.52 10.04
CA ALA A 94 2.71 -4.56 9.08
C ALA A 94 2.70 -3.13 9.65
N VAL A 95 2.29 -2.94 10.90
CA VAL A 95 2.33 -1.63 11.58
C VAL A 95 3.77 -1.11 11.67
N ASN A 96 4.72 -1.96 12.02
CA ASN A 96 6.13 -1.56 12.07
C ASN A 96 6.68 -1.20 10.68
N GLN A 97 6.24 -1.91 9.64
CA GLN A 97 6.59 -1.60 8.25
C GLN A 97 6.05 -0.23 7.84
N LEU A 98 4.77 0.05 8.11
CA LEU A 98 4.14 1.34 7.85
C LEU A 98 4.84 2.49 8.59
N LYS A 99 5.18 2.31 9.87
CA LYS A 99 5.93 3.30 10.66
C LYS A 99 7.30 3.60 10.04
N LYS A 100 8.06 2.57 9.67
CA LYS A 100 9.36 2.74 9.01
C LYS A 100 9.20 3.48 7.69
N SER A 101 8.19 3.12 6.91
CA SER A 101 7.90 3.77 5.62
C SER A 101 7.56 5.23 5.78
N HIS A 102 6.72 5.57 6.76
CA HIS A 102 6.43 6.96 7.10
C HIS A 102 7.71 7.75 7.46
N THR A 103 8.60 7.17 8.28
CA THR A 103 9.90 7.81 8.59
C THR A 103 10.75 8.02 7.33
N LEU A 104 10.88 7.01 6.46
CA LEU A 104 11.65 7.12 5.22
C LEU A 104 11.11 8.20 4.26
N LEU A 105 9.78 8.35 4.22
CA LEU A 105 9.11 9.40 3.45
C LEU A 105 9.42 10.78 4.02
N ARG A 106 9.30 10.97 5.34
CA ARG A 106 9.66 12.24 6.02
C ARG A 106 11.13 12.62 5.81
N GLU A 107 12.02 11.64 5.80
CA GLU A 107 13.45 11.82 5.52
C GLU A 107 13.77 12.02 4.02
N LYS A 108 12.78 12.03 3.12
CA LYS A 108 12.96 12.16 1.66
C LYS A 108 13.95 11.14 1.10
N ARG A 109 13.93 9.92 1.65
CA ARG A 109 14.79 8.80 1.22
C ARG A 109 14.23 8.03 0.04
N ILE A 110 13.08 8.45 -0.46
CA ILE A 110 12.34 7.83 -1.57
C ILE A 110 12.22 8.90 -2.65
N PRO A 111 13.19 9.01 -3.56
CA PRO A 111 13.22 10.10 -4.54
C PRO A 111 12.32 9.82 -5.75
N LYS A 112 11.96 8.55 -5.95
CA LYS A 112 11.25 8.08 -7.14
C LYS A 112 10.29 6.96 -6.78
N LEU A 113 9.21 6.86 -7.55
CA LEU A 113 8.26 5.75 -7.48
C LEU A 113 8.13 5.09 -8.84
N GLN A 114 7.90 3.78 -8.83
CA GLN A 114 7.61 3.02 -10.04
C GLN A 114 6.09 2.93 -10.23
N ASN A 115 5.62 3.42 -11.37
CA ASN A 115 4.26 3.22 -11.85
C ASN A 115 4.31 2.28 -13.07
N ASP A 116 3.35 1.36 -13.18
CA ASP A 116 3.34 0.42 -14.30
C ASP A 116 3.05 1.06 -15.65
N PHE A 117 2.34 2.19 -15.64
CA PHE A 117 1.93 2.89 -16.85
C PHE A 117 2.94 3.97 -17.26
N TYR A 118 3.39 4.80 -16.31
CA TYR A 118 4.32 5.89 -16.56
C TYR A 118 5.80 5.52 -16.41
N GLY A 119 6.10 4.35 -15.87
CA GLY A 119 7.48 3.98 -15.52
C GLY A 119 7.93 4.66 -14.23
N GLU A 120 9.22 5.00 -14.16
CA GLU A 120 9.81 5.65 -13.00
C GLU A 120 9.50 7.15 -12.99
N LEU A 121 8.92 7.65 -11.89
CA LEU A 121 8.53 9.04 -11.71
C LEU A 121 9.23 9.67 -10.51
N ASP A 122 9.65 10.93 -10.66
CA ASP A 122 10.15 11.73 -9.54
C ASP A 122 9.05 11.94 -8.50
N PHE A 123 9.42 11.76 -7.23
CA PHE A 123 8.47 11.76 -6.14
C PHE A 123 8.89 12.75 -5.05
N ASN A 124 7.94 13.61 -4.67
CA ASN A 124 8.09 14.53 -3.56
C ASN A 124 7.01 14.24 -2.51
N PRO A 125 7.37 13.67 -1.35
CA PRO A 125 6.40 13.34 -0.30
C PRO A 125 5.73 14.57 0.31
N ASP A 126 6.35 15.76 0.25
CA ASP A 126 5.77 17.00 0.78
C ASP A 126 4.46 17.41 0.09
N LYS A 127 4.19 16.89 -1.12
CA LYS A 127 2.93 17.12 -1.83
C LYS A 127 1.75 16.34 -1.23
N TYR A 128 2.02 15.39 -0.34
CA TYR A 128 1.04 14.49 0.23
C TYR A 128 1.13 14.50 1.77
N PRO A 129 0.77 15.62 2.42
CA PRO A 129 0.88 15.77 3.87
C PRO A 129 -0.03 14.80 4.65
N ASN A 130 -1.11 14.30 4.03
CA ASN A 130 -2.05 13.40 4.68
C ASN A 130 -1.71 11.93 4.37
N VAL A 131 -0.98 11.27 5.27
CA VAL A 131 -0.54 9.88 5.07
C VAL A 131 -1.37 8.90 5.91
N PHE A 132 -1.96 7.90 5.27
CA PHE A 132 -2.74 6.84 5.92
C PHE A 132 -2.13 5.48 5.63
N GLY A 133 -1.94 4.69 6.69
CA GLY A 133 -1.56 3.28 6.56
C GLY A 133 -2.78 2.38 6.46
N ILE A 134 -2.78 1.46 5.49
CA ILE A 134 -3.79 0.42 5.31
C ILE A 134 -3.09 -0.93 5.42
N VAL A 135 -3.61 -1.79 6.28
CA VAL A 135 -3.17 -3.19 6.37
C VAL A 135 -4.27 -4.08 5.85
N VAL A 136 -3.97 -4.90 4.85
CA VAL A 136 -4.87 -5.91 4.31
C VAL A 136 -4.40 -7.27 4.81
N LEU A 137 -5.21 -7.89 5.67
CA LEU A 137 -5.00 -9.27 6.10
C LEU A 137 -5.82 -10.20 5.21
N ALA A 138 -5.15 -11.07 4.48
CA ALA A 138 -5.78 -12.07 3.63
C ALA A 138 -5.62 -13.44 4.28
N HIS A 139 -6.67 -13.89 4.95
CA HIS A 139 -6.71 -15.19 5.60
C HIS A 139 -8.15 -15.66 5.79
N ASP A 140 -8.32 -16.96 5.96
CA ASP A 140 -9.62 -17.55 6.26
C ASP A 140 -9.97 -17.31 7.73
N SER A 141 -11.07 -16.58 7.97
CA SER A 141 -11.59 -16.31 9.30
C SER A 141 -13.02 -15.78 9.27
N ASP A 142 -13.75 -16.03 10.36
CA ASP A 142 -14.94 -15.25 10.67
C ASP A 142 -14.56 -13.78 10.91
N PRO A 143 -15.43 -12.80 10.58
CA PRO A 143 -15.18 -11.40 10.83
C PRO A 143 -14.84 -11.11 12.30
N TYR A 144 -13.84 -10.28 12.54
CA TYR A 144 -13.41 -9.88 13.88
C TYR A 144 -12.92 -8.44 13.89
N TYR A 145 -12.90 -7.83 15.08
CA TYR A 145 -12.36 -6.50 15.29
C TYR A 145 -10.86 -6.59 15.59
N ALA A 146 -10.01 -6.24 14.61
CA ALA A 146 -8.55 -6.40 14.72
C ALA A 146 -7.92 -5.76 15.98
N PRO A 147 -8.39 -4.59 16.47
CA PRO A 147 -7.89 -4.02 17.72
C PRO A 147 -8.09 -4.87 18.98
N ASP A 148 -9.03 -5.82 19.00
CA ASP A 148 -9.17 -6.76 20.14
C ASP A 148 -7.95 -7.68 20.25
N LEU A 149 -7.24 -7.90 19.13
CA LEU A 149 -6.02 -8.69 19.07
C LEU A 149 -4.76 -7.81 19.08
N VAL A 150 -4.80 -6.60 18.52
CA VAL A 150 -3.65 -5.69 18.47
C VAL A 150 -4.11 -4.26 18.81
N PRO A 151 -4.24 -3.93 20.11
CA PRO A 151 -4.75 -2.63 20.57
C PRO A 151 -3.93 -1.44 20.08
N GLU A 152 -2.65 -1.64 19.74
CA GLU A 152 -1.74 -0.62 19.21
C GLU A 152 -2.23 0.00 17.89
N LEU A 153 -3.16 -0.66 17.18
CA LEU A 153 -3.85 -0.12 16.02
C LEU A 153 -4.67 1.14 16.35
N LEU A 154 -5.18 1.27 17.58
CA LEU A 154 -5.94 2.44 18.05
C LEU A 154 -5.02 3.58 18.49
N GLY A 155 -3.77 3.26 18.83
CA GLY A 155 -2.78 4.19 19.38
C GLY A 155 -1.78 4.74 18.35
N ALA A 156 -1.90 4.39 17.07
CA ALA A 156 -1.09 5.02 16.03
C ALA A 156 -1.37 6.53 16.04
N PRO A 157 -0.36 7.40 16.21
CA PRO A 157 -0.60 8.82 16.43
C PRO A 157 -1.36 9.39 15.23
N GLN A 158 -2.57 9.88 15.48
CA GLN A 158 -3.12 10.93 14.64
C GLN A 158 -2.24 12.15 14.88
N GLU A 159 -1.15 12.32 14.12
CA GLU A 159 -0.44 13.61 14.02
C GLU A 159 -1.39 14.60 13.32
N ARG A 160 -2.46 14.99 14.00
CA ARG A 160 -3.28 16.15 13.66
C ARG A 160 -2.78 17.33 14.48
N GLU A 161 -1.63 17.87 14.10
CA GLU A 161 -1.35 19.29 14.38
C GLU A 161 -1.85 20.10 13.19
N ILE A 162 -3.17 20.25 13.10
CA ILE A 162 -3.77 21.27 12.25
C ILE A 162 -3.72 22.58 13.05
N TYR A 163 -2.63 23.33 12.91
CA TYR A 163 -2.66 24.77 13.20
C TYR A 163 -3.22 25.48 11.97
N VAL A 164 -4.52 25.79 11.98
CA VAL A 164 -5.07 26.81 11.10
C VAL A 164 -4.75 28.16 11.74
N ARG A 165 -4.04 29.03 11.00
CA ARG A 165 -4.06 30.48 11.23
C ARG A 165 -5.11 31.11 10.33
#